data_AF-A0A382AYN5-F1
#
_entry.id   AF-A0A382AYN5-F1
#
_cell.length_a   1.000
_cell.length_b   1.000
_cell.length_c   1.000
_cell.angle_alpha   90.00
_cell.angle_beta   90.00
_cell.angle_gamma   90.00
#
_symmetry.space_group_name_H-M   'P 1'
#
loop_
_entity.id
_entity.type
_entity.pdbx_description
1 polymer ?
#
loop_
_entity_poly.entity_id
_entity_poly.type
_entity_poly.pdbx_seq_one_letter_code
_entity_poly.pdbx_strand_id
1 'polypeptide(L)'
;MAAFVAGVGAEIDHPVGLGMRSKPIDKTPVLVESPLMHCRSFHFLLSSFCFFSTLGFTAADDSPEQWRKERRLIDLHQHVGSSEPLLKRAVSIMDRAGIGIGVNLSGGTVTHKEGQPSAFERNKALGDRLFPGRFAFYMNLDYAGWDDPGFSERAVRQVEEGHRLGAAGLKEWKRLGLYLRDKSGKLIRIDDSRLDPVWRRCGELGLPVSIHVADPRAFWLPFNSDNERWIELKDHRPWWFGDTEKYPPRMDLLNALDRVVARHPLTTFVCVHFANNSEDIDWVDAALDRNPNMMADLAARIPEIGRHTPKKVHRLFIKHQDRILFATDFMVYSRLTLGSGGSGPAPTDEDALGFYAKHWRWLETWDRQFEHMTPIQGDWKIDAIGLPPEVLRKIYFDNARKLLVRRLPLPRLRANRIEADFDLDGRLDDAPWPSAAPARIESQINTGAANPEIATTARVLWSDQFLYIGYRSPYTELTVFEPPLKTGERRGLWNKDVVEAFVGTDPYNSTHYTEYEVAPTGEKLDLNITPTDKSLEWNSGFKAVTHIDREQKIWTAEMRIPLKSLSPEQPGQKTVWRINFYRHDRAHRAFLGWSPTATGSAHTPAKFGHLTFGP
;
A
#
# COMPACT_ATOMS: atom_id res chain seq x y z
N MET A 1 -48.53 12.59 12.53
CA MET A 1 -48.61 13.58 13.62
C MET A 1 -47.23 14.23 13.70
N ALA A 2 -47.10 15.45 13.20
CA ALA A 2 -47.20 16.69 13.98
C ALA A 2 -45.98 16.82 14.92
N ALA A 3 -44.85 17.41 14.51
CA ALA A 3 -44.61 18.80 14.08
C ALA A 3 -44.71 19.82 15.23
N PHE A 4 -43.62 20.54 15.46
CA PHE A 4 -43.60 21.87 16.09
C PHE A 4 -42.57 22.74 15.37
N VAL A 5 -42.84 24.05 15.28
CA VAL A 5 -42.26 25.00 14.32
C VAL A 5 -42.03 26.37 15.01
N ALA A 6 -41.20 27.21 14.38
CA ALA A 6 -40.88 28.62 14.69
C ALA A 6 -39.91 28.84 15.88
N GLY A 7 -39.01 29.82 15.88
CA GLY A 7 -38.69 30.94 14.95
C GLY A 7 -37.84 31.99 15.72
N VAL A 8 -37.32 33.11 15.23
CA VAL A 8 -37.40 33.87 13.96
C VAL A 8 -36.17 34.82 13.83
N GLY A 9 -35.65 35.03 12.62
CA GLY A 9 -35.14 36.33 12.09
C GLY A 9 -33.68 36.75 12.40
N ALA A 10 -33.02 37.65 11.64
CA ALA A 10 -33.27 38.33 10.34
C ALA A 10 -31.91 38.97 9.88
N GLU A 11 -31.43 38.86 8.62
CA GLU A 11 -31.45 39.90 7.53
C GLU A 11 -30.54 41.16 7.77
N ILE A 12 -29.88 41.87 6.84
CA ILE A 12 -29.98 42.08 5.36
C ILE A 12 -28.55 42.25 4.71
N ASP A 13 -28.45 42.56 3.42
CA ASP A 13 -27.31 42.57 2.45
C ASP A 13 -26.25 43.73 2.42
N HIS A 14 -25.26 43.56 1.50
CA HIS A 14 -24.21 44.49 0.97
C HIS A 14 -24.76 45.68 0.08
N PRO A 15 -24.03 46.42 -0.82
CA PRO A 15 -22.57 46.56 -1.17
C PRO A 15 -22.05 48.02 -1.53
N VAL A 16 -20.82 48.11 -2.08
CA VAL A 16 -20.27 49.08 -3.11
C VAL A 16 -19.36 50.28 -2.72
N GLY A 17 -18.17 50.34 -3.37
CA GLY A 17 -17.46 51.57 -3.82
C GLY A 17 -16.13 51.94 -3.12
N LEU A 18 -15.16 52.68 -3.71
CA LEU A 18 -14.80 52.97 -5.12
C LEU A 18 -13.45 53.78 -5.20
N GLY A 19 -12.49 53.41 -6.07
CA GLY A 19 -11.34 54.26 -6.51
C GLY A 19 -10.09 54.36 -5.59
N MET A 20 -8.92 54.87 -6.03
CA MET A 20 -8.42 55.18 -7.39
C MET A 20 -6.87 55.45 -7.40
N ARG A 21 -6.17 55.12 -8.51
CA ARG A 21 -4.88 55.72 -9.02
C ARG A 21 -3.59 55.57 -8.15
N SER A 22 -2.57 54.80 -8.57
CA SER A 22 -1.44 55.18 -9.50
C SER A 22 -0.09 55.29 -8.74
N LYS A 23 1.14 55.30 -9.30
CA LYS A 23 1.74 55.26 -10.67
C LYS A 23 3.18 54.63 -10.55
N PRO A 24 3.88 54.17 -11.63
CA PRO A 24 5.16 53.45 -11.52
C PRO A 24 6.41 54.35 -11.74
N ILE A 25 7.60 53.82 -11.40
CA ILE A 25 8.92 54.35 -11.82
C ILE A 25 9.75 53.22 -12.42
N ASP A 26 10.48 53.54 -13.49
CA ASP A 26 11.35 52.68 -14.27
C ASP A 26 12.71 53.38 -14.47
N LYS A 27 13.79 52.59 -14.64
CA LYS A 27 14.99 52.81 -15.48
C LYS A 27 16.30 52.25 -14.90
N THR A 28 16.96 51.47 -15.76
CA THR A 28 18.32 50.91 -15.72
C THR A 28 19.35 51.92 -16.32
N PRO A 29 20.59 51.53 -16.71
CA PRO A 29 21.71 51.03 -15.90
C PRO A 29 23.01 51.85 -16.14
N VAL A 30 24.14 51.49 -15.52
CA VAL A 30 25.49 51.98 -15.92
C VAL A 30 26.52 50.85 -15.96
N LEU A 31 27.27 50.79 -17.07
CA LEU A 31 28.46 49.96 -17.31
C LEU A 31 29.73 50.81 -17.10
N VAL A 32 30.82 50.25 -16.55
CA VAL A 32 32.22 50.61 -16.89
C VAL A 32 33.16 49.40 -16.73
N GLU A 33 33.63 48.91 -17.89
CA GLU A 33 34.99 48.43 -18.28
C GLU A 33 35.90 47.52 -17.41
N SER A 34 36.52 46.56 -18.11
CA SER A 34 37.74 45.79 -17.74
C SER A 34 39.02 46.58 -18.06
N PRO A 35 40.23 46.12 -17.64
CA PRO A 35 41.06 45.39 -18.62
C PRO A 35 42.06 44.32 -18.11
N LEU A 36 42.22 43.30 -18.97
CA LEU A 36 43.45 42.57 -19.38
C LEU A 36 44.53 42.05 -18.39
N MET A 37 44.71 40.72 -18.49
CA MET A 37 45.97 39.94 -18.51
C MET A 37 47.04 40.13 -17.42
N HIS A 38 47.42 39.01 -16.79
CA HIS A 38 48.81 38.50 -16.86
C HIS A 38 48.86 36.97 -16.64
N CYS A 39 49.73 36.29 -17.38
CA CYS A 39 49.95 34.83 -17.30
C CYS A 39 51.07 34.51 -16.32
N ARG A 40 50.91 33.50 -15.44
CA ARG A 40 52.03 32.82 -14.74
C ARG A 40 51.61 31.47 -14.16
N SER A 41 52.41 30.45 -14.45
CA SER A 41 52.28 29.07 -13.97
C SER A 41 52.88 28.90 -12.56
N PHE A 42 52.25 28.13 -11.67
CA PHE A 42 52.87 27.37 -10.55
C PHE A 42 51.82 26.33 -10.09
N HIS A 43 52.02 25.03 -10.35
CA HIS A 43 52.66 24.02 -9.50
C HIS A 43 51.87 23.61 -8.23
N PHE A 44 51.68 22.29 -8.14
CA PHE A 44 51.03 21.50 -7.09
C PHE A 44 51.30 21.93 -5.64
N LEU A 45 50.24 21.88 -4.82
CA LEU A 45 50.33 21.57 -3.39
C LEU A 45 49.11 20.74 -2.99
N LEU A 46 49.34 19.51 -2.52
CA LEU A 46 48.28 18.65 -1.97
C LEU A 46 47.82 19.23 -0.62
N SER A 47 46.53 19.54 -0.50
CA SER A 47 45.85 19.64 0.79
C SER A 47 44.87 18.46 0.93
N SER A 48 45.30 17.42 1.65
CA SER A 48 44.41 16.32 2.05
C SER A 48 43.37 16.84 3.04
N PHE A 49 42.21 17.26 2.54
CA PHE A 49 41.01 17.37 3.36
C PHE A 49 40.47 15.96 3.60
N CYS A 50 40.85 15.37 4.73
CA CYS A 50 40.16 14.23 5.30
C CYS A 50 38.74 14.67 5.67
N PHE A 51 37.79 14.50 4.75
CA PHE A 51 36.37 14.48 5.10
C PHE A 51 36.14 13.29 6.03
N PHE A 52 36.16 13.56 7.34
CA PHE A 52 35.46 12.70 8.29
C PHE A 52 33.97 12.83 7.97
N SER A 53 33.47 11.88 7.18
CA SER A 53 32.04 11.66 7.02
C SER A 53 31.46 11.24 8.36
N THR A 54 31.03 12.21 9.16
CA THR A 54 30.13 11.98 10.29
C THR A 54 28.82 11.45 9.74
N LEU A 55 28.72 10.11 9.67
CA LEU A 55 27.52 9.37 9.32
C LEU A 55 26.47 9.50 10.44
N GLY A 56 25.93 10.71 10.59
CA GLY A 56 24.70 10.92 11.33
C GLY A 56 23.56 10.24 10.57
N PHE A 57 22.93 9.23 11.18
CA PHE A 57 21.75 8.54 10.63
C PHE A 57 20.49 9.43 10.74
N THR A 58 20.52 10.57 10.05
CA THR A 58 19.44 11.55 9.94
C THR A 58 18.63 11.30 8.66
N ALA A 59 17.38 10.86 8.80
CA ALA A 59 16.33 10.81 7.75
C ALA A 59 16.60 10.10 6.40
N ALA A 60 17.82 9.64 6.10
CA ALA A 60 18.20 9.06 4.81
C ALA A 60 17.55 7.69 4.49
N ASP A 61 16.81 7.12 5.43
CA ASP A 61 16.23 5.76 5.38
C ASP A 61 14.77 5.71 4.88
N ASP A 62 14.16 6.81 4.41
CA ASP A 62 12.77 6.82 3.89
C ASP A 62 12.65 7.54 2.52
N SER A 63 13.41 7.08 1.52
CA SER A 63 13.30 7.51 0.12
C SER A 63 12.64 6.45 -0.78
N PRO A 64 12.11 6.82 -1.97
CA PRO A 64 11.58 5.87 -2.96
C PRO A 64 12.55 4.76 -3.37
N GLU A 65 13.85 5.06 -3.48
CA GLU A 65 14.92 4.09 -3.77
C GLU A 65 15.03 3.06 -2.66
N GLN A 66 15.04 3.51 -1.40
CA GLN A 66 15.11 2.63 -0.24
C GLN A 66 13.83 1.79 -0.12
N TRP A 67 12.66 2.34 -0.43
CA TRP A 67 11.39 1.59 -0.47
C TRP A 67 11.39 0.49 -1.54
N ARG A 68 11.95 0.76 -2.73
CA ARG A 68 12.17 -0.24 -3.78
C ARG A 68 13.15 -1.32 -3.33
N LYS A 69 14.27 -0.94 -2.73
CA LYS A 69 15.30 -1.86 -2.20
C LYS A 69 14.75 -2.78 -1.10
N GLU A 70 13.94 -2.23 -0.19
CA GLU A 70 13.23 -2.97 0.86
C GLU A 70 11.97 -3.70 0.36
N ARG A 71 11.61 -3.53 -0.92
CA ARG A 71 10.42 -4.10 -1.56
C ARG A 71 9.13 -3.77 -0.81
N ARG A 72 8.94 -2.49 -0.45
CA ARG A 72 7.79 -1.99 0.31
C ARG A 72 6.56 -1.69 -0.55
N LEU A 73 6.75 -1.50 -1.86
CA LEU A 73 5.71 -1.07 -2.81
C LEU A 73 4.65 -2.17 -3.02
N ILE A 74 3.41 -1.74 -3.22
CA ILE A 74 2.26 -2.62 -3.52
C ILE A 74 1.69 -2.21 -4.87
N ASP A 75 1.65 -3.16 -5.81
CA ASP A 75 0.93 -2.97 -7.08
C ASP A 75 -0.50 -3.50 -6.91
N LEU A 76 -1.48 -2.58 -6.85
CA LEU A 76 -2.87 -2.92 -6.53
C LEU A 76 -3.64 -3.55 -7.73
N HIS A 77 -3.05 -3.61 -8.92
CA HIS A 77 -3.76 -4.09 -10.11
C HIS A 77 -2.83 -4.93 -10.99
N GLN A 78 -2.83 -6.23 -10.72
CA GLN A 78 -2.14 -7.22 -11.54
C GLN A 78 -3.07 -8.32 -12.01
N HIS A 79 -2.69 -8.95 -13.11
CA HIS A 79 -3.43 -10.03 -13.76
C HIS A 79 -2.49 -11.20 -14.06
N VAL A 80 -2.20 -12.00 -13.01
CA VAL A 80 -1.23 -13.11 -13.08
C VAL A 80 -1.97 -14.44 -13.18
N GLY A 81 -1.63 -15.23 -14.21
CA GLY A 81 -2.18 -16.57 -14.41
C GLY A 81 -1.73 -17.55 -13.33
N SER A 82 -2.65 -18.42 -12.90
CA SER A 82 -2.45 -19.31 -11.75
C SER A 82 -1.74 -20.61 -12.13
N SER A 83 -0.46 -20.52 -12.45
CA SER A 83 0.43 -21.68 -12.59
C SER A 83 1.83 -21.36 -12.05
N GLU A 84 2.59 -22.37 -11.66
CA GLU A 84 3.92 -22.19 -11.06
C GLU A 84 4.89 -21.38 -11.93
N PRO A 85 5.03 -21.62 -13.26
CA PRO A 85 5.90 -20.80 -14.10
C PRO A 85 5.49 -19.33 -14.19
N LEU A 86 4.18 -19.05 -14.22
CA LEU A 86 3.65 -17.69 -14.35
C LEU A 86 3.83 -16.90 -13.05
N LEU A 87 3.48 -17.51 -11.91
CA LEU A 87 3.70 -16.93 -10.59
C LEU A 87 5.21 -16.69 -10.33
N LYS A 88 6.07 -17.63 -10.71
CA LYS A 88 7.53 -17.50 -10.58
C LYS A 88 8.09 -16.36 -11.44
N ARG A 89 7.63 -16.22 -12.68
CA ARG A 89 8.02 -15.10 -13.57
C ARG A 89 7.56 -13.76 -13.02
N ALA A 90 6.31 -13.66 -12.56
CA ALA A 90 5.77 -12.46 -11.94
C ALA A 90 6.61 -12.03 -10.72
N VAL A 91 6.87 -12.95 -9.78
CA VAL A 91 7.68 -12.68 -8.58
C VAL A 91 9.12 -12.28 -8.91
N SER A 92 9.75 -12.89 -9.92
CA SER A 92 11.09 -12.52 -10.40
C SER A 92 11.15 -11.07 -10.88
N ILE A 93 10.15 -10.63 -11.65
CA ILE A 93 10.05 -9.25 -12.15
C ILE A 93 9.74 -8.29 -11.00
N MET A 94 8.78 -8.62 -10.13
CA MET A 94 8.43 -7.84 -8.94
C MET A 94 9.65 -7.60 -8.03
N ASP A 95 10.45 -8.63 -7.79
CA ASP A 95 11.68 -8.57 -6.99
C ASP A 95 12.72 -7.59 -7.53
N ARG A 96 12.84 -7.50 -8.85
CA ARG A 96 13.77 -6.61 -9.56
C ARG A 96 13.21 -5.19 -9.72
N ALA A 97 11.87 -5.04 -9.75
CA ALA A 97 11.18 -3.75 -9.83
C ALA A 97 10.97 -3.07 -8.46
N GLY A 98 11.18 -3.79 -7.35
CA GLY A 98 10.96 -3.29 -5.98
C GLY A 98 9.52 -3.46 -5.46
N ILE A 99 8.72 -4.33 -6.09
CA ILE A 99 7.34 -4.64 -5.68
C ILE A 99 7.35 -5.76 -4.62
N GLY A 100 6.89 -5.44 -3.42
CA GLY A 100 6.71 -6.41 -2.34
C GLY A 100 5.52 -7.31 -2.56
N ILE A 101 4.36 -6.71 -2.83
CA ILE A 101 3.07 -7.40 -2.92
C ILE A 101 2.38 -7.03 -4.23
N GLY A 102 1.94 -8.03 -4.98
CA GLY A 102 1.04 -7.86 -6.12
C GLY A 102 -0.39 -8.20 -5.71
N VAL A 103 -1.36 -7.36 -6.06
CA VAL A 103 -2.78 -7.66 -5.86
C VAL A 103 -3.33 -8.23 -7.17
N ASN A 104 -3.52 -9.55 -7.19
CA ASN A 104 -3.99 -10.27 -8.36
C ASN A 104 -5.52 -10.22 -8.43
N LEU A 105 -6.03 -9.50 -9.43
CA LEU A 105 -7.45 -9.30 -9.67
C LEU A 105 -8.09 -10.44 -10.49
N SER A 106 -7.28 -11.42 -10.92
CA SER A 106 -7.69 -12.67 -11.58
C SER A 106 -7.79 -13.87 -10.62
N GLY A 107 -8.21 -13.67 -9.37
CA GLY A 107 -8.34 -14.79 -8.42
C GLY A 107 -9.35 -15.86 -8.85
N GLY A 108 -10.43 -15.47 -9.55
CA GLY A 108 -11.47 -16.38 -10.02
C GLY A 108 -12.75 -16.35 -9.17
N THR A 109 -13.73 -17.15 -9.57
CA THR A 109 -15.02 -17.29 -8.87
C THR A 109 -14.93 -18.32 -7.73
N VAL A 110 -15.82 -18.16 -6.75
CA VAL A 110 -16.03 -19.16 -5.67
C VAL A 110 -17.08 -20.23 -6.03
N THR A 111 -17.81 -20.05 -7.13
CA THR A 111 -18.70 -21.10 -7.67
C THR A 111 -17.89 -22.35 -8.01
N HIS A 112 -18.38 -23.51 -7.59
CA HIS A 112 -17.73 -24.80 -7.77
C HIS A 112 -18.76 -25.92 -7.97
N LYS A 113 -18.29 -27.09 -8.41
CA LYS A 113 -19.07 -28.34 -8.36
C LYS A 113 -18.89 -28.96 -6.98
N GLU A 114 -19.91 -29.68 -6.51
CA GLU A 114 -19.86 -30.39 -5.23
C GLU A 114 -18.59 -31.26 -5.11
N GLY A 115 -17.95 -31.22 -3.95
CA GLY A 115 -16.71 -31.97 -3.68
C GLY A 115 -15.46 -31.47 -4.40
N GLN A 116 -15.48 -30.30 -5.05
CA GLN A 116 -14.32 -29.73 -5.75
C GLN A 116 -14.04 -28.30 -5.26
N PRO A 117 -12.78 -27.91 -4.99
CA PRO A 117 -12.43 -26.54 -4.63
C PRO A 117 -12.70 -25.59 -5.80
N SER A 118 -13.16 -24.37 -5.52
CA SER A 118 -13.43 -23.34 -6.51
C SER A 118 -12.19 -22.84 -7.26
N ALA A 119 -12.39 -22.05 -8.32
CA ALA A 119 -11.27 -21.42 -9.02
C ALA A 119 -10.48 -20.50 -8.08
N PHE A 120 -11.18 -19.71 -7.27
CA PHE A 120 -10.58 -18.85 -6.26
C PHE A 120 -9.72 -19.62 -5.25
N GLU A 121 -10.25 -20.72 -4.68
CA GLU A 121 -9.52 -21.57 -3.73
C GLU A 121 -8.22 -22.12 -4.32
N ARG A 122 -8.30 -22.75 -5.49
CA ARG A 122 -7.12 -23.38 -6.12
C ARG A 122 -6.04 -22.35 -6.44
N ASN A 123 -6.46 -21.20 -6.98
CA ASN A 123 -5.55 -20.13 -7.40
C ASN A 123 -4.86 -19.48 -6.20
N LYS A 124 -5.62 -19.13 -5.15
CA LYS A 124 -5.08 -18.55 -3.92
C LYS A 124 -4.17 -19.54 -3.19
N ALA A 125 -4.59 -20.79 -3.02
CA ALA A 125 -3.79 -21.82 -2.34
C ALA A 125 -2.47 -22.11 -3.08
N LEU A 126 -2.47 -22.05 -4.42
CA LEU A 126 -1.24 -22.17 -5.21
C LEU A 126 -0.29 -20.99 -4.98
N GLY A 127 -0.82 -19.75 -4.98
CA GLY A 127 -0.04 -18.54 -4.69
C GLY A 127 0.56 -18.54 -3.28
N ASP A 128 -0.26 -18.84 -2.26
CA ASP A 128 0.16 -18.89 -0.86
C ASP A 128 1.22 -19.98 -0.61
N ARG A 129 1.10 -21.15 -1.27
CA ARG A 129 2.04 -22.26 -1.15
C ARG A 129 3.40 -21.97 -1.78
N LEU A 130 3.41 -21.37 -2.98
CA LEU A 130 4.64 -21.14 -3.74
C LEU A 130 5.36 -19.85 -3.34
N PHE A 131 4.61 -18.78 -3.05
CA PHE A 131 5.12 -17.44 -2.79
C PHE A 131 4.42 -16.78 -1.59
N PRO A 132 4.51 -17.39 -0.38
CA PRO A 132 3.84 -16.88 0.82
C PRO A 132 4.26 -15.44 1.11
N GLY A 133 3.27 -14.55 1.23
CA GLY A 133 3.51 -13.13 1.48
C GLY A 133 3.59 -12.24 0.23
N ARG A 134 3.57 -12.80 -1.00
CA ARG A 134 3.81 -12.03 -2.23
C ARG A 134 2.57 -11.61 -3.00
N PHE A 135 1.44 -12.25 -2.76
CA PHE A 135 0.18 -11.94 -3.45
C PHE A 135 -0.98 -11.75 -2.49
N ALA A 136 -1.85 -10.78 -2.80
CA ALA A 136 -3.22 -10.74 -2.32
C ALA A 136 -4.14 -11.08 -3.50
N PHE A 137 -5.21 -11.84 -3.28
CA PHE A 137 -6.12 -12.26 -4.35
C PHE A 137 -7.51 -11.65 -4.17
N TYR A 138 -8.06 -11.06 -5.23
CA TYR A 138 -9.47 -10.64 -5.27
C TYR A 138 -10.32 -11.75 -5.89
N MET A 139 -11.53 -11.93 -5.36
CA MET A 139 -12.52 -12.81 -5.98
C MET A 139 -13.20 -12.12 -7.18
N ASN A 140 -13.79 -12.91 -8.06
CA ASN A 140 -14.68 -12.44 -9.12
C ASN A 140 -16.11 -12.94 -8.88
N LEU A 141 -17.09 -12.12 -9.22
CA LEU A 141 -18.51 -12.51 -9.12
C LEU A 141 -18.92 -13.41 -10.30
N ASP A 142 -19.67 -14.45 -10.01
CA ASP A 142 -20.37 -15.26 -10.99
C ASP A 142 -21.81 -14.74 -11.19
N TYR A 143 -22.17 -14.50 -12.45
CA TYR A 143 -23.46 -13.96 -12.88
C TYR A 143 -24.46 -15.07 -13.31
N ALA A 144 -24.09 -16.35 -13.15
CA ALA A 144 -24.94 -17.47 -13.51
C ALA A 144 -26.33 -17.40 -12.83
N GLY A 145 -27.38 -17.51 -13.65
CA GLY A 145 -28.77 -17.44 -13.18
C GLY A 145 -29.24 -16.04 -12.78
N TRP A 146 -28.70 -14.97 -13.38
CA TRP A 146 -29.11 -13.58 -13.20
C TRP A 146 -30.63 -13.34 -13.09
N ASP A 147 -31.39 -13.93 -14.01
CA ASP A 147 -32.86 -13.77 -14.08
C ASP A 147 -33.64 -14.56 -13.02
N ASP A 148 -32.98 -15.44 -12.26
CA ASP A 148 -33.68 -16.23 -11.26
C ASP A 148 -33.98 -15.36 -10.02
N PRO A 149 -35.17 -15.49 -9.38
CA PRO A 149 -35.55 -14.61 -8.27
C PRO A 149 -34.57 -14.56 -7.09
N GLY A 150 -33.79 -15.63 -6.88
CA GLY A 150 -32.78 -15.73 -5.82
C GLY A 150 -31.35 -15.38 -6.24
N PHE A 151 -31.14 -14.67 -7.35
CA PHE A 151 -29.79 -14.29 -7.81
C PHE A 151 -29.03 -13.46 -6.76
N SER A 152 -29.67 -12.41 -6.24
CA SER A 152 -29.04 -11.44 -5.32
C SER A 152 -28.50 -12.13 -4.06
N GLU A 153 -29.27 -13.05 -3.48
CA GLU A 153 -28.89 -13.81 -2.29
C GLU A 153 -27.76 -14.81 -2.59
N ARG A 154 -27.73 -15.41 -3.79
CA ARG A 154 -26.60 -16.25 -4.23
C ARG A 154 -25.33 -15.41 -4.44
N ALA A 155 -25.45 -14.23 -5.03
CA ALA A 155 -24.34 -13.31 -5.25
C ALA A 155 -23.76 -12.81 -3.91
N VAL A 156 -24.61 -12.50 -2.92
CA VAL A 156 -24.20 -12.21 -1.53
C VAL A 156 -23.44 -13.39 -0.92
N ARG A 157 -23.95 -14.62 -1.02
CA ARG A 157 -23.24 -15.82 -0.51
C ARG A 157 -21.88 -16.04 -1.17
N GLN A 158 -21.69 -15.66 -2.44
CA GLN A 158 -20.37 -15.69 -3.07
C GLN A 158 -19.39 -14.72 -2.39
N VAL A 159 -19.81 -13.52 -2.01
CA VAL A 159 -18.97 -12.54 -1.30
C VAL A 159 -18.59 -13.05 0.08
N GLU A 160 -19.54 -13.64 0.81
CA GLU A 160 -19.31 -14.23 2.13
C GLU A 160 -18.32 -15.40 2.07
N GLU A 161 -18.45 -16.27 1.07
CA GLU A 161 -17.55 -17.38 0.84
C GLU A 161 -16.15 -16.90 0.43
N GLY A 162 -16.06 -15.92 -0.47
CA GLY A 162 -14.78 -15.27 -0.80
C GLY A 162 -14.11 -14.66 0.43
N HIS A 163 -14.87 -13.99 1.30
CA HIS A 163 -14.38 -13.47 2.57
C HIS A 163 -13.87 -14.58 3.50
N ARG A 164 -14.62 -15.70 3.63
CA ARG A 164 -14.22 -16.87 4.43
C ARG A 164 -12.91 -17.47 3.92
N LEU A 165 -12.75 -17.57 2.60
CA LEU A 165 -11.55 -18.07 1.91
C LEU A 165 -10.39 -17.06 1.89
N GLY A 166 -10.58 -15.85 2.41
CA GLY A 166 -9.54 -14.84 2.54
C GLY A 166 -9.28 -14.01 1.29
N ALA A 167 -10.31 -13.76 0.47
CA ALA A 167 -10.27 -12.72 -0.55
C ALA A 167 -9.93 -11.35 0.04
N ALA A 168 -9.07 -10.61 -0.65
CA ALA A 168 -8.67 -9.26 -0.28
C ALA A 168 -9.63 -8.17 -0.77
N GLY A 169 -10.52 -8.51 -1.70
CA GLY A 169 -11.54 -7.65 -2.27
C GLY A 169 -12.28 -8.39 -3.39
N LEU A 170 -13.14 -7.66 -4.10
CA LEU A 170 -13.87 -8.16 -5.27
C LEU A 170 -13.48 -7.35 -6.51
N LYS A 171 -13.12 -8.03 -7.61
CA LYS A 171 -12.91 -7.40 -8.93
C LYS A 171 -14.14 -7.60 -9.77
N GLU A 172 -14.75 -6.49 -10.18
CA GLU A 172 -15.72 -6.46 -11.28
C GLU A 172 -15.07 -5.93 -12.56
N TRP A 173 -15.48 -6.49 -13.68
CA TRP A 173 -14.89 -6.28 -15.00
C TRP A 173 -15.84 -5.47 -15.89
N LYS A 174 -15.29 -4.79 -16.91
CA LYS A 174 -16.05 -4.02 -17.92
C LYS A 174 -17.17 -4.79 -18.64
N ARG A 175 -17.23 -6.12 -18.49
CA ARG A 175 -18.35 -6.96 -18.97
C ARG A 175 -19.70 -6.52 -18.39
N LEU A 176 -19.74 -6.01 -17.15
CA LEU A 176 -20.93 -5.39 -16.58
C LEU A 176 -21.17 -4.06 -17.29
N GLY A 177 -22.33 -3.92 -17.97
CA GLY A 177 -22.62 -2.74 -18.78
C GLY A 177 -22.04 -2.72 -20.20
N LEU A 178 -21.29 -3.73 -20.66
CA LEU A 178 -20.86 -3.84 -22.09
C LEU A 178 -21.13 -5.20 -22.74
N TYR A 179 -21.10 -6.30 -21.98
CA TYR A 179 -21.19 -7.66 -22.55
C TYR A 179 -22.22 -8.57 -21.86
N LEU A 180 -22.41 -8.47 -20.54
CA LEU A 180 -23.36 -9.30 -19.80
C LEU A 180 -24.80 -8.97 -20.17
N ARG A 181 -25.60 -9.99 -20.49
CA ARG A 181 -27.00 -9.88 -20.92
C ARG A 181 -27.89 -10.80 -20.10
N ASP A 182 -29.13 -10.39 -19.92
CA ASP A 182 -30.19 -11.20 -19.30
C ASP A 182 -30.79 -12.22 -20.29
N LYS A 183 -31.71 -13.09 -19.84
CA LYS A 183 -32.36 -14.09 -20.71
C LYS A 183 -33.18 -13.48 -21.87
N SER A 184 -33.49 -12.18 -21.84
CA SER A 184 -34.14 -11.46 -22.94
C SER A 184 -33.14 -10.87 -23.97
N GLY A 185 -31.84 -11.00 -23.71
CA GLY A 185 -30.77 -10.43 -24.54
C GLY A 185 -30.46 -8.95 -24.21
N LYS A 186 -31.16 -8.36 -23.25
CA LYS A 186 -30.94 -6.97 -22.82
C LYS A 186 -29.69 -6.88 -21.95
N LEU A 187 -28.95 -5.79 -22.12
CA LEU A 187 -27.70 -5.53 -21.42
C LEU A 187 -27.93 -5.32 -19.92
N ILE A 188 -27.21 -6.07 -19.09
CA ILE A 188 -27.24 -5.92 -17.63
C ILE A 188 -26.55 -4.61 -17.26
N ARG A 189 -27.28 -3.76 -16.53
CA ARG A 189 -26.82 -2.41 -16.15
C ARG A 189 -25.90 -2.47 -14.94
N ILE A 190 -24.92 -1.56 -14.92
CA ILE A 190 -24.01 -1.36 -13.78
C ILE A 190 -24.77 -0.97 -12.50
N ASP A 191 -25.84 -0.18 -12.64
CA ASP A 191 -26.66 0.35 -11.56
C ASP A 191 -27.92 -0.47 -11.26
N ASP A 192 -28.03 -1.70 -11.76
CA ASP A 192 -29.16 -2.61 -11.48
C ASP A 192 -29.22 -2.98 -9.99
N SER A 193 -30.41 -2.87 -9.39
CA SER A 193 -30.60 -3.03 -7.94
C SER A 193 -30.38 -4.45 -7.42
N ARG A 194 -30.32 -5.48 -8.29
CA ARG A 194 -29.92 -6.84 -7.88
C ARG A 194 -28.48 -6.92 -7.35
N LEU A 195 -27.62 -5.97 -7.72
CA LEU A 195 -26.23 -5.91 -7.25
C LEU A 195 -26.08 -5.09 -5.96
N ASP A 196 -27.08 -4.29 -5.56
CA ASP A 196 -26.99 -3.47 -4.35
C ASP A 196 -26.74 -4.28 -3.06
N PRO A 197 -27.32 -5.48 -2.85
CA PRO A 197 -26.97 -6.34 -1.71
C PRO A 197 -25.51 -6.82 -1.74
N VAL A 198 -24.96 -7.06 -2.94
CA VAL A 198 -23.57 -7.51 -3.13
C VAL A 198 -22.60 -6.41 -2.70
N TRP A 199 -22.82 -5.19 -3.20
CA TRP A 199 -22.02 -4.02 -2.86
C TRP A 199 -22.07 -3.72 -1.37
N ARG A 200 -23.27 -3.69 -0.77
CA ARG A 200 -23.44 -3.51 0.67
C ARG A 200 -22.67 -4.56 1.47
N ARG A 201 -22.76 -5.84 1.08
CA ARG A 201 -22.07 -6.93 1.79
C ARG A 201 -20.56 -6.81 1.74
N CYS A 202 -20.00 -6.33 0.62
CA CYS A 202 -18.58 -5.99 0.53
C CYS A 202 -18.19 -4.94 1.59
N GLY A 203 -18.96 -3.84 1.72
CA GLY A 203 -18.74 -2.82 2.75
C GLY A 203 -18.81 -3.34 4.18
N GLU A 204 -19.87 -4.09 4.52
CA GLU A 204 -20.05 -4.72 5.84
C GLU A 204 -18.88 -5.63 6.23
N LEU A 205 -18.35 -6.38 5.27
CA LEU A 205 -17.22 -7.29 5.45
C LEU A 205 -15.84 -6.61 5.32
N GLY A 206 -15.81 -5.30 5.05
CA GLY A 206 -14.57 -4.54 4.83
C GLY A 206 -13.76 -5.03 3.63
N LEU A 207 -14.45 -5.50 2.58
CA LEU A 207 -13.86 -5.88 1.29
C LEU A 207 -14.02 -4.71 0.30
N PRO A 208 -12.93 -4.13 -0.22
CA PRO A 208 -13.02 -3.14 -1.29
C PRO A 208 -13.46 -3.77 -2.62
N VAL A 209 -14.09 -2.97 -3.46
CA VAL A 209 -14.53 -3.36 -4.81
C VAL A 209 -13.67 -2.64 -5.85
N SER A 210 -12.82 -3.37 -6.56
CA SER A 210 -12.12 -2.85 -7.74
C SER A 210 -13.02 -3.00 -8.96
N ILE A 211 -13.58 -1.90 -9.46
CA ILE A 211 -14.63 -1.89 -10.49
C ILE A 211 -14.17 -1.20 -11.78
N HIS A 212 -14.08 -2.01 -12.85
CA HIS A 212 -13.82 -1.55 -14.22
C HIS A 212 -15.15 -1.33 -14.93
N VAL A 213 -15.38 -0.11 -15.39
CA VAL A 213 -16.57 0.33 -16.13
C VAL A 213 -16.12 1.12 -17.35
N ALA A 214 -16.76 0.90 -18.50
CA ALA A 214 -16.36 1.51 -19.76
C ALA A 214 -14.87 1.26 -20.10
N ASP A 215 -14.28 2.15 -20.89
CA ASP A 215 -12.94 2.06 -21.45
C ASP A 215 -12.52 3.46 -22.00
N PRO A 216 -11.35 3.62 -22.66
CA PRO A 216 -10.94 4.92 -23.20
C PRO A 216 -11.98 5.57 -24.14
N ARG A 217 -12.07 6.90 -24.11
CA ARG A 217 -13.01 7.73 -24.89
C ARG A 217 -12.95 7.40 -26.38
N ALA A 218 -11.73 7.20 -26.88
CA ALA A 218 -11.42 6.82 -28.25
C ALA A 218 -12.15 5.55 -28.73
N PHE A 219 -12.52 4.64 -27.83
CA PHE A 219 -13.18 3.39 -28.20
C PHE A 219 -14.64 3.59 -28.63
N TRP A 220 -15.26 4.74 -28.33
CA TRP A 220 -16.57 5.17 -28.85
C TRP A 220 -16.46 6.07 -30.10
N LEU A 221 -15.26 6.50 -30.50
CA LEU A 221 -15.04 7.28 -31.72
C LEU A 221 -15.00 6.36 -32.95
N PRO A 222 -15.06 6.88 -34.19
CA PRO A 222 -15.05 6.06 -35.40
C PRO A 222 -13.93 5.03 -35.47
N PHE A 223 -14.21 3.84 -36.02
CA PHE A 223 -13.23 2.77 -36.21
C PHE A 223 -12.44 2.99 -37.50
N ASN A 224 -11.47 3.90 -37.46
CA ASN A 224 -10.62 4.22 -38.60
C ASN A 224 -9.21 4.67 -38.15
N SER A 225 -8.34 4.95 -39.12
CA SER A 225 -6.96 5.42 -38.90
C SER A 225 -6.83 6.76 -38.16
N ASP A 226 -7.89 7.56 -38.13
CA ASP A 226 -7.90 8.89 -37.52
C ASP A 226 -8.17 8.81 -36.00
N ASN A 227 -8.51 7.62 -35.51
CA ASN A 227 -8.72 7.34 -34.10
C ASN A 227 -7.37 7.33 -33.35
N GLU A 228 -7.24 8.13 -32.28
CA GLU A 228 -6.00 8.23 -31.49
C GLU A 228 -5.54 6.88 -30.87
N ARG A 229 -6.42 5.87 -30.82
CA ARG A 229 -6.14 4.50 -30.37
C ARG A 229 -6.18 3.46 -31.49
N TRP A 230 -6.02 3.87 -32.75
CA TRP A 230 -6.08 2.96 -33.89
C TRP A 230 -5.15 1.75 -33.78
N ILE A 231 -3.93 1.91 -33.24
CA ILE A 231 -2.96 0.81 -33.07
C ILE A 231 -3.49 -0.25 -32.10
N GLU A 232 -4.17 0.14 -31.03
CA GLU A 232 -4.78 -0.76 -30.05
C GLU A 232 -6.10 -1.34 -30.58
N LEU A 233 -6.96 -0.50 -31.17
CA LEU A 233 -8.29 -0.89 -31.67
C LEU A 233 -8.25 -1.80 -32.90
N LYS A 234 -7.26 -1.67 -33.79
CA LYS A 234 -7.09 -2.60 -34.92
C LYS A 234 -6.76 -4.01 -34.45
N ASP A 235 -5.95 -4.13 -33.39
CA ASP A 235 -5.54 -5.39 -32.77
C ASP A 235 -6.69 -5.97 -31.91
N HIS A 236 -7.53 -5.11 -31.33
CA HIS A 236 -8.66 -5.47 -30.46
C HIS A 236 -10.01 -4.92 -30.95
N ARG A 237 -10.43 -5.29 -32.17
CA ARG A 237 -11.75 -4.89 -32.71
C ARG A 237 -12.95 -5.08 -31.73
N PRO A 238 -13.02 -6.12 -30.87
CA PRO A 238 -14.09 -6.26 -29.87
C PRO A 238 -14.11 -5.21 -28.73
N TRP A 239 -13.11 -4.33 -28.66
CA TRP A 239 -13.07 -3.17 -27.76
C TRP A 239 -13.59 -1.89 -28.42
N TRP A 240 -14.00 -1.92 -29.69
CA TRP A 240 -14.71 -0.80 -30.29
C TRP A 240 -16.19 -0.81 -29.91
N PHE A 241 -16.65 0.32 -29.36
CA PHE A 241 -17.98 0.53 -28.78
C PHE A 241 -18.77 1.67 -29.46
N GLY A 242 -18.29 2.19 -30.59
CA GLY A 242 -18.98 3.25 -31.35
C GLY A 242 -20.27 2.82 -32.06
N ASP A 243 -20.62 1.53 -32.04
CA ASP A 243 -21.92 1.02 -32.48
C ASP A 243 -23.00 1.33 -31.42
N THR A 244 -23.76 2.40 -31.67
CA THR A 244 -24.80 2.91 -30.76
C THR A 244 -26.07 2.07 -30.69
N GLU A 245 -26.28 1.14 -31.63
CA GLU A 245 -27.39 0.18 -31.54
C GLU A 245 -27.05 -0.95 -30.56
N LYS A 246 -25.76 -1.25 -30.40
CA LYS A 246 -25.25 -2.35 -29.58
C LYS A 246 -24.73 -1.94 -28.20
N TYR A 247 -24.16 -0.75 -28.08
CA TYR A 247 -23.48 -0.26 -26.88
C TYR A 247 -24.05 1.07 -26.40
N PRO A 248 -24.20 1.28 -25.08
CA PRO A 248 -24.64 2.56 -24.53
C PRO A 248 -23.55 3.64 -24.66
N PRO A 249 -23.93 4.93 -24.61
CA PRO A 249 -22.98 6.04 -24.53
C PRO A 249 -22.02 5.90 -23.35
N ARG A 250 -20.74 6.19 -23.56
CA ARG A 250 -19.68 6.09 -22.52
C ARG A 250 -20.05 6.80 -21.22
N MET A 251 -20.62 8.00 -21.30
CA MET A 251 -20.99 8.77 -20.11
C MET A 251 -22.16 8.16 -19.34
N ASP A 252 -23.06 7.41 -19.98
CA ASP A 252 -24.16 6.74 -19.26
C ASP A 252 -23.64 5.61 -18.37
N LEU A 253 -22.56 4.95 -18.80
CA LEU A 253 -21.84 3.95 -18.00
C LEU A 253 -21.13 4.59 -16.81
N LEU A 254 -20.39 5.68 -17.02
CA LEU A 254 -19.70 6.40 -15.94
C LEU A 254 -20.69 7.01 -14.94
N ASN A 255 -21.80 7.56 -15.42
CA ASN A 255 -22.88 8.06 -14.57
C ASN A 255 -23.60 6.92 -13.81
N ALA A 256 -23.67 5.71 -14.37
CA ALA A 256 -24.16 4.53 -13.65
C ALA A 256 -23.22 4.09 -12.53
N LEU A 257 -21.90 4.14 -12.76
CA LEU A 257 -20.91 3.91 -11.71
C LEU A 257 -21.01 4.96 -10.58
N ASP A 258 -21.11 6.25 -10.90
CA ASP A 258 -21.25 7.32 -9.89
C ASP A 258 -22.50 7.10 -9.02
N ARG A 259 -23.62 6.67 -9.62
CA ARG A 259 -24.83 6.24 -8.87
C ARG A 259 -24.58 5.05 -7.96
N VAL A 260 -23.83 4.03 -8.39
CA VAL A 260 -23.49 2.88 -7.53
C VAL A 260 -22.66 3.34 -6.33
N VAL A 261 -21.59 4.11 -6.56
CA VAL A 261 -20.71 4.57 -5.48
C VAL A 261 -21.48 5.42 -4.46
N ALA A 262 -22.33 6.33 -4.93
CA ALA A 262 -23.17 7.18 -4.07
C ALA A 262 -24.25 6.41 -3.29
N ARG A 263 -24.81 5.31 -3.83
CA ARG A 263 -25.78 4.45 -3.11
C ARG A 263 -25.14 3.63 -1.98
N HIS A 264 -23.81 3.44 -2.00
CA HIS A 264 -23.09 2.51 -1.10
C HIS A 264 -21.96 3.18 -0.31
N PRO A 265 -22.24 4.21 0.52
CA PRO A 265 -21.21 5.03 1.18
C PRO A 265 -20.33 4.27 2.19
N LEU A 266 -20.75 3.09 2.66
CA LEU A 266 -19.97 2.20 3.52
C LEU A 266 -19.04 1.24 2.76
N THR A 267 -19.11 1.22 1.43
CA THR A 267 -18.30 0.35 0.57
C THR A 267 -17.26 1.19 -0.17
N THR A 268 -15.99 0.86 0.00
CA THR A 268 -14.90 1.52 -0.73
C THR A 268 -14.79 0.94 -2.13
N PHE A 269 -14.92 1.80 -3.15
CA PHE A 269 -14.74 1.44 -4.54
C PHE A 269 -13.40 1.96 -5.04
N VAL A 270 -12.55 1.04 -5.51
CA VAL A 270 -11.40 1.40 -6.35
C VAL A 270 -11.91 1.44 -7.79
N CYS A 271 -12.25 2.63 -8.26
CA CYS A 271 -12.61 2.87 -9.64
C CYS A 271 -11.31 2.85 -10.45
N VAL A 272 -11.00 1.68 -11.01
CA VAL A 272 -9.73 1.40 -11.69
C VAL A 272 -9.58 2.24 -12.96
N HIS A 273 -8.38 2.25 -13.56
CA HIS A 273 -8.07 3.02 -14.77
C HIS A 273 -8.36 4.52 -14.57
N PHE A 274 -7.87 5.06 -13.45
CA PHE A 274 -8.03 6.46 -13.01
C PHE A 274 -9.49 6.93 -12.97
N ALA A 275 -10.25 6.33 -12.06
CA ALA A 275 -11.70 6.51 -11.93
C ALA A 275 -12.49 6.22 -13.23
N ASN A 276 -11.96 5.30 -14.05
CA ASN A 276 -12.44 4.93 -15.38
C ASN A 276 -12.54 6.09 -16.41
N ASN A 277 -11.94 7.26 -16.15
CA ASN A 277 -12.10 8.45 -17.01
C ASN A 277 -10.83 9.33 -17.10
N SER A 278 -9.68 8.72 -17.30
CA SER A 278 -8.35 9.35 -17.39
C SER A 278 -8.20 10.53 -18.37
N GLU A 279 -9.02 10.60 -19.41
CA GLU A 279 -9.01 11.69 -20.38
C GLU A 279 -9.70 12.97 -19.87
N ASP A 280 -10.44 12.88 -18.76
CA ASP A 280 -11.23 13.96 -18.19
C ASP A 280 -10.91 14.14 -16.70
N ILE A 281 -9.70 14.64 -16.43
CA ILE A 281 -9.20 14.76 -15.05
C ILE A 281 -9.99 15.77 -14.20
N ASP A 282 -10.76 16.67 -14.81
CA ASP A 282 -11.68 17.57 -14.07
C ASP A 282 -12.92 16.81 -13.60
N TRP A 283 -13.47 15.92 -14.42
CA TRP A 283 -14.51 15.00 -13.98
C TRP A 283 -14.01 14.08 -12.86
N VAL A 284 -12.78 13.56 -12.97
CA VAL A 284 -12.17 12.70 -11.93
C VAL A 284 -11.97 13.47 -10.61
N ASP A 285 -11.43 14.69 -10.66
CA ASP A 285 -11.26 15.55 -9.48
C ASP A 285 -12.61 15.79 -8.78
N ALA A 286 -13.64 16.16 -9.55
CA ALA A 286 -14.99 16.38 -9.03
C ALA A 286 -15.68 15.09 -8.53
N ALA A 287 -15.45 13.94 -9.18
CA ALA A 287 -16.03 12.66 -8.75
C ALA A 287 -15.42 12.18 -7.43
N LEU A 288 -14.11 12.38 -7.25
CA LEU A 288 -13.44 12.14 -5.98
C LEU A 288 -13.93 13.13 -4.91
N ASP A 289 -14.11 14.42 -5.19
CA ASP A 289 -14.69 15.37 -4.22
C ASP A 289 -16.09 14.95 -3.74
N ARG A 290 -16.96 14.50 -4.65
CA ARG A 290 -18.34 14.09 -4.33
C ARG A 290 -18.45 12.79 -3.52
N ASN A 291 -17.52 11.85 -3.73
CA ASN A 291 -17.62 10.48 -3.20
C ASN A 291 -16.43 10.14 -2.28
N PRO A 292 -16.54 10.32 -0.94
CA PRO A 292 -15.46 10.00 0.00
C PRO A 292 -15.03 8.52 -0.02
N ASN A 293 -15.92 7.61 -0.44
CA ASN A 293 -15.69 6.18 -0.59
C ASN A 293 -15.15 5.78 -1.97
N MET A 294 -14.93 6.73 -2.89
CA MET A 294 -14.25 6.51 -4.17
C MET A 294 -12.74 6.66 -4.03
N MET A 295 -12.01 5.72 -4.63
CA MET A 295 -10.56 5.76 -4.85
C MET A 295 -10.27 5.54 -6.34
N ALA A 296 -9.11 5.99 -6.81
CA ALA A 296 -8.64 5.82 -8.18
C ALA A 296 -7.31 5.06 -8.20
N ASP A 297 -7.09 4.23 -9.22
CA ASP A 297 -5.79 3.58 -9.46
C ASP A 297 -5.13 4.11 -10.75
N LEU A 298 -3.85 3.81 -10.97
CA LEU A 298 -3.09 4.27 -12.16
C LEU A 298 -3.10 3.26 -13.34
N ALA A 299 -3.80 2.13 -13.19
CA ALA A 299 -3.64 0.93 -13.98
C ALA A 299 -3.85 1.18 -15.48
N ALA A 300 -2.83 0.89 -16.31
CA ALA A 300 -2.85 1.12 -17.77
C ALA A 300 -3.35 2.51 -18.25
N ARG A 301 -3.25 3.57 -17.44
CA ARG A 301 -3.75 4.92 -17.83
C ARG A 301 -2.77 6.08 -17.68
N ILE A 302 -1.54 5.83 -17.26
CA ILE A 302 -0.50 6.88 -17.29
C ILE A 302 -0.28 7.48 -18.69
N PRO A 303 -0.42 6.76 -19.83
CA PRO A 303 -0.43 7.39 -21.15
C PRO A 303 -1.46 8.53 -21.28
N GLU A 304 -2.72 8.29 -20.91
CA GLU A 304 -3.81 9.26 -20.99
C GLU A 304 -3.71 10.37 -19.94
N ILE A 305 -3.24 10.06 -18.72
CA ILE A 305 -3.05 11.07 -17.66
C ILE A 305 -1.84 11.97 -17.98
N GLY A 306 -0.76 11.38 -18.49
CA GLY A 306 0.52 12.04 -18.72
C GLY A 306 0.57 13.02 -19.90
N ARG A 307 -0.48 13.06 -20.74
CA ARG A 307 -0.66 14.09 -21.78
C ARG A 307 -1.37 15.37 -21.31
N HIS A 308 -1.89 15.39 -20.08
CA HIS A 308 -2.46 16.61 -19.49
C HIS A 308 -1.38 17.56 -18.97
N THR A 309 -1.74 18.83 -18.75
CA THR A 309 -0.83 19.82 -18.16
C THR A 309 -0.25 19.32 -16.82
N PRO A 310 1.08 19.13 -16.68
CA PRO A 310 1.63 18.38 -15.54
C PRO A 310 1.41 19.04 -14.18
N LYS A 311 1.41 20.39 -14.13
CA LYS A 311 1.07 21.13 -12.90
C LYS A 311 -0.41 20.99 -12.50
N LYS A 312 -1.31 20.67 -13.44
CA LYS A 312 -2.72 20.36 -13.15
C LYS A 312 -2.83 18.95 -12.56
N VAL A 313 -2.20 17.96 -13.18
CA VAL A 313 -2.15 16.58 -12.68
C VAL A 313 -1.50 16.52 -11.29
N HIS A 314 -0.33 17.16 -11.10
CA HIS A 314 0.33 17.27 -9.80
C HIS A 314 -0.63 17.77 -8.72
N ARG A 315 -1.34 18.89 -8.94
CA ARG A 315 -2.30 19.43 -7.96
C ARG A 315 -3.42 18.46 -7.62
N LEU A 316 -3.97 17.75 -8.60
CA LEU A 316 -4.98 16.69 -8.37
C LEU A 316 -4.41 15.58 -7.48
N PHE A 317 -3.18 15.13 -7.77
CA PHE A 317 -2.50 14.10 -6.99
C PHE A 317 -2.17 14.55 -5.56
N ILE A 318 -1.74 15.80 -5.34
CA ILE A 318 -1.57 16.35 -3.98
C ILE A 318 -2.91 16.42 -3.23
N LYS A 319 -3.99 16.88 -3.90
CA LYS A 319 -5.33 17.02 -3.33
C LYS A 319 -5.95 15.68 -2.91
N HIS A 320 -5.80 14.65 -3.75
CA HIS A 320 -6.39 13.31 -3.53
C HIS A 320 -5.35 12.25 -3.14
N GLN A 321 -4.23 12.66 -2.55
CA GLN A 321 -3.09 11.80 -2.22
C GLN A 321 -3.42 10.56 -1.39
N ASP A 322 -4.46 10.62 -0.53
CA ASP A 322 -4.90 9.50 0.31
C ASP A 322 -5.89 8.53 -0.40
N ARG A 323 -6.21 8.80 -1.67
CA ARG A 323 -7.21 8.06 -2.46
C ARG A 323 -6.76 7.66 -3.87
N ILE A 324 -5.49 7.90 -4.19
CA ILE A 324 -4.84 7.42 -5.42
C ILE A 324 -3.93 6.24 -5.06
N LEU A 325 -3.98 5.17 -5.85
CA LEU A 325 -3.32 3.90 -5.58
C LEU A 325 -2.37 3.53 -6.71
N PHE A 326 -1.13 3.13 -6.36
CA PHE A 326 -0.20 2.58 -7.33
C PHE A 326 -0.72 1.24 -7.86
N ALA A 327 -0.80 1.16 -9.18
CA ALA A 327 -1.42 0.08 -9.90
C ALA A 327 -0.95 0.15 -11.36
N THR A 328 -0.59 -0.97 -11.96
CA THR A 328 0.04 -0.94 -13.29
C THR A 328 -0.78 -1.61 -14.40
N ASP A 329 -1.67 -2.55 -14.06
CA ASP A 329 -2.25 -3.51 -15.00
C ASP A 329 -1.19 -4.44 -15.64
N PHE A 330 -0.19 -4.83 -14.84
CA PHE A 330 0.83 -5.80 -15.22
C PHE A 330 0.23 -7.20 -15.30
N MET A 331 0.31 -7.84 -16.48
CA MET A 331 -0.31 -9.15 -16.73
C MET A 331 0.71 -10.21 -17.12
N VAL A 332 0.69 -11.35 -16.43
CA VAL A 332 1.58 -12.50 -16.68
C VAL A 332 0.75 -13.72 -17.03
N TYR A 333 0.50 -13.90 -18.33
CA TYR A 333 -0.16 -15.07 -18.91
C TYR A 333 0.82 -15.83 -19.83
N SER A 334 0.33 -16.67 -20.74
CA SER A 334 1.13 -17.30 -21.80
C SER A 334 1.92 -16.27 -22.62
N ARG A 335 1.39 -15.05 -22.74
CA ARG A 335 2.06 -13.86 -23.25
C ARG A 335 2.14 -12.81 -22.13
N LEU A 336 3.32 -12.21 -21.96
CA LEU A 336 3.52 -11.08 -21.04
C LEU A 336 2.81 -9.84 -21.62
N THR A 337 2.14 -9.07 -20.78
CA THR A 337 1.42 -7.85 -21.18
C THR A 337 1.70 -6.72 -20.19
N LEU A 338 1.99 -5.54 -20.71
CA LEU A 338 2.43 -4.37 -19.97
C LEU A 338 1.37 -3.27 -20.07
N GLY A 339 0.27 -3.41 -19.32
CA GLY A 339 -0.89 -2.51 -19.36
C GLY A 339 -1.84 -2.71 -20.55
N SER A 340 -1.31 -2.98 -21.74
CA SER A 340 -2.10 -3.43 -22.89
C SER A 340 -1.24 -4.25 -23.85
N GLY A 341 -1.85 -5.22 -24.53
CA GLY A 341 -1.15 -6.17 -25.41
C GLY A 341 -1.43 -5.88 -26.88
N GLY A 342 -0.45 -6.04 -27.77
CA GLY A 342 -0.62 -5.83 -29.22
C GLY A 342 -0.19 -7.04 -30.04
N SER A 343 -0.36 -6.96 -31.36
CA SER A 343 -0.01 -7.99 -32.34
C SER A 343 1.49 -8.16 -32.58
N GLY A 344 2.33 -7.22 -32.11
CA GLY A 344 3.80 -7.28 -32.24
C GLY A 344 4.47 -8.37 -31.40
N PRO A 345 5.81 -8.33 -31.24
CA PRO A 345 6.54 -9.25 -30.36
C PRO A 345 6.03 -9.21 -28.92
N ALA A 346 6.13 -10.33 -28.20
CA ALA A 346 5.82 -10.38 -26.77
C ALA A 346 6.93 -9.64 -25.98
N PRO A 347 6.60 -8.76 -25.03
CA PRO A 347 7.58 -8.13 -24.15
C PRO A 347 8.47 -9.14 -23.41
N THR A 348 9.71 -8.73 -23.19
CA THR A 348 10.70 -9.44 -22.37
C THR A 348 10.59 -9.05 -20.89
N ASP A 349 11.34 -9.73 -20.03
CA ASP A 349 11.42 -9.37 -18.60
C ASP A 349 12.15 -8.03 -18.39
N GLU A 350 13.05 -7.64 -19.29
CA GLU A 350 13.69 -6.31 -19.25
C GLU A 350 12.73 -5.20 -19.69
N ASP A 351 11.85 -5.47 -20.67
CA ASP A 351 10.78 -4.52 -21.04
C ASP A 351 9.82 -4.27 -19.86
N ALA A 352 9.55 -5.31 -19.05
CA ALA A 352 8.78 -5.15 -17.82
C ALA A 352 9.49 -4.23 -16.80
N LEU A 353 10.81 -4.33 -16.65
CA LEU A 353 11.56 -3.40 -15.80
C LEU A 353 11.57 -1.98 -16.36
N GLY A 354 11.71 -1.82 -17.68
CA GLY A 354 11.55 -0.53 -18.35
C GLY A 354 10.16 0.08 -18.14
N PHE A 355 9.11 -0.75 -18.13
CA PHE A 355 7.73 -0.37 -17.81
C PHE A 355 7.60 0.14 -16.38
N TYR A 356 8.09 -0.57 -15.35
CA TYR A 356 8.10 -0.06 -13.97
C TYR A 356 8.97 1.19 -13.81
N ALA A 357 10.16 1.22 -14.41
CA ALA A 357 11.06 2.38 -14.38
C ALA A 357 10.41 3.66 -14.95
N LYS A 358 9.61 3.52 -16.02
CA LYS A 358 8.81 4.64 -16.56
C LYS A 358 7.69 5.10 -15.62
N HIS A 359 7.12 4.23 -14.78
CA HIS A 359 6.18 4.65 -13.73
C HIS A 359 6.89 5.50 -12.67
N TRP A 360 8.04 5.04 -12.17
CA TRP A 360 8.86 5.79 -11.21
C TRP A 360 9.24 7.16 -11.80
N ARG A 361 9.79 7.18 -13.01
CA ARG A 361 10.12 8.41 -13.75
C ARG A 361 8.94 9.37 -13.84
N TRP A 362 7.75 8.88 -14.19
CA TRP A 362 6.56 9.72 -14.35
C TRP A 362 6.07 10.34 -13.03
N LEU A 363 6.12 9.58 -11.93
CA LEU A 363 5.68 10.05 -10.62
C LEU A 363 6.71 10.96 -9.93
N GLU A 364 8.00 10.65 -10.06
CA GLU A 364 9.07 11.21 -9.22
C GLU A 364 9.79 12.42 -9.86
N THR A 365 9.79 12.52 -11.19
CA THR A 365 10.55 13.56 -11.92
C THR A 365 9.67 14.67 -12.49
N TRP A 366 10.30 15.74 -12.97
CA TRP A 366 9.65 16.78 -13.77
C TRP A 366 9.95 16.66 -15.27
N ASP A 367 10.42 15.48 -15.71
CA ASP A 367 10.77 15.20 -17.10
C ASP A 367 9.61 15.48 -18.07
N ARG A 368 9.98 15.76 -19.32
CA ARG A 368 9.06 16.20 -20.36
C ARG A 368 9.24 15.37 -21.62
N GLN A 369 8.14 15.18 -22.35
CA GLN A 369 8.11 14.70 -23.72
C GLN A 369 8.90 13.40 -23.94
N PHE A 370 8.63 12.38 -23.10
CA PHE A 370 9.21 11.05 -23.23
C PHE A 370 8.16 9.97 -23.55
N GLU A 371 8.63 8.86 -24.12
CA GLU A 371 7.77 7.73 -24.52
C GLU A 371 7.13 7.06 -23.30
N HIS A 372 5.79 6.93 -23.30
CA HIS A 372 5.07 6.24 -22.25
C HIS A 372 5.37 4.73 -22.21
N MET A 373 4.92 4.08 -21.15
CA MET A 373 5.23 2.68 -20.83
C MET A 373 4.50 1.65 -21.69
N THR A 374 3.41 2.03 -22.35
CA THR A 374 2.59 1.11 -23.17
C THR A 374 2.46 1.62 -24.61
N PRO A 375 3.41 1.32 -25.53
CA PRO A 375 3.51 2.01 -26.82
C PRO A 375 2.33 1.85 -27.79
N ILE A 376 1.44 0.87 -27.60
CA ILE A 376 0.24 0.74 -28.43
C ILE A 376 -0.89 1.70 -28.01
N GLN A 377 -0.77 2.33 -26.84
CA GLN A 377 -1.80 3.16 -26.23
C GLN A 377 -1.75 4.61 -26.73
N GLY A 378 -1.66 4.76 -28.06
CA GLY A 378 -1.47 6.04 -28.74
C GLY A 378 0.01 6.34 -29.03
N ASP A 379 0.23 7.27 -29.96
CA ASP A 379 1.56 7.72 -30.41
C ASP A 379 1.80 9.16 -29.92
N TRP A 380 1.76 9.35 -28.60
CA TRP A 380 2.01 10.63 -27.97
C TRP A 380 3.00 10.52 -26.81
N LYS A 381 3.73 11.60 -26.57
CA LYS A 381 4.67 11.67 -25.46
C LYS A 381 3.99 12.17 -24.19
N ILE A 382 4.52 11.76 -23.05
CA ILE A 382 4.02 12.16 -21.73
C ILE A 382 5.03 13.03 -20.98
N ASP A 383 4.49 13.77 -20.02
CA ASP A 383 5.20 14.63 -19.10
C ASP A 383 5.01 14.14 -17.65
N ALA A 384 6.10 14.11 -16.88
CA ALA A 384 6.13 13.68 -15.48
C ALA A 384 5.65 14.76 -14.50
N ILE A 385 5.18 14.34 -13.32
CA ILE A 385 4.41 15.17 -12.39
C ILE A 385 5.11 15.50 -11.07
N GLY A 386 6.31 14.98 -10.83
CA GLY A 386 7.22 15.36 -9.74
C GLY A 386 6.54 15.49 -8.37
N LEU A 387 6.02 14.38 -7.85
CA LEU A 387 5.42 14.29 -6.53
C LEU A 387 6.48 14.24 -5.43
N PRO A 388 6.22 14.83 -4.26
CA PRO A 388 7.14 14.78 -3.13
C PRO A 388 7.07 13.40 -2.42
N PRO A 389 8.11 12.98 -1.69
CA PRO A 389 8.20 11.64 -1.09
C PRO A 389 6.99 11.25 -0.24
N GLU A 390 6.47 12.14 0.62
CA GLU A 390 5.33 11.85 1.49
C GLU A 390 4.04 11.52 0.73
N VAL A 391 3.88 12.05 -0.49
CA VAL A 391 2.75 11.72 -1.39
C VAL A 391 3.03 10.45 -2.18
N LEU A 392 4.27 10.27 -2.67
CA LEU A 392 4.70 9.04 -3.32
C LEU A 392 4.48 7.83 -2.41
N ARG A 393 4.84 7.94 -1.13
CA ARG A 393 4.71 6.88 -0.12
C ARG A 393 3.27 6.40 0.05
N LYS A 394 2.32 7.34 0.10
CA LYS A 394 0.88 7.07 0.17
C LYS A 394 0.39 6.29 -1.04
N ILE A 395 0.71 6.78 -2.22
CA ILE A 395 0.31 6.17 -3.50
C ILE A 395 0.94 4.78 -3.65
N TYR A 396 2.23 4.65 -3.33
CA TYR A 396 3.00 3.42 -3.50
C TYR A 396 2.65 2.29 -2.53
N PHE A 397 2.27 2.58 -1.29
CA PHE A 397 1.89 1.51 -0.36
C PHE A 397 0.98 1.90 0.81
N ASP A 398 1.07 3.10 1.41
CA ASP A 398 0.30 3.34 2.66
C ASP A 398 -1.23 3.34 2.42
N ASN A 399 -1.70 3.86 1.26
CA ASN A 399 -3.11 3.79 0.88
C ASN A 399 -3.58 2.34 0.69
N ALA A 400 -2.78 1.51 0.00
CA ALA A 400 -3.07 0.10 -0.22
C ALA A 400 -3.03 -0.71 1.09
N ARG A 401 -2.10 -0.40 2.01
CA ARG A 401 -2.00 -1.02 3.34
C ARG A 401 -3.20 -0.71 4.21
N LYS A 402 -3.66 0.55 4.24
CA LYS A 402 -4.89 0.95 4.94
C LYS A 402 -6.12 0.27 4.34
N LEU A 403 -6.26 0.31 3.01
CA LEU A 403 -7.37 -0.32 2.28
C LEU A 403 -7.47 -1.82 2.54
N LEU A 404 -6.34 -2.51 2.59
CA LEU A 404 -6.25 -3.97 2.70
C LEU A 404 -5.83 -4.48 4.09
N VAL A 405 -5.84 -3.64 5.14
CA VAL A 405 -5.31 -3.98 6.49
C VAL A 405 -5.85 -5.30 7.07
N ARG A 406 -7.11 -5.63 6.75
CA ARG A 406 -7.74 -6.89 7.18
C ARG A 406 -7.24 -8.12 6.41
N ARG A 407 -6.74 -7.95 5.19
CA ARG A 407 -6.51 -9.01 4.19
C ARG A 407 -5.14 -9.04 3.52
N LEU A 408 -4.24 -8.08 3.82
CA LEU A 408 -2.85 -8.19 3.41
C LEU A 408 -2.23 -9.50 3.94
N PRO A 409 -1.33 -10.14 3.17
CA PRO A 409 -0.51 -11.22 3.67
C PRO A 409 0.29 -10.79 4.91
N LEU A 410 0.43 -11.72 5.86
CA LEU A 410 1.18 -11.47 7.09
C LEU A 410 2.66 -11.21 6.76
N PRO A 411 3.29 -10.17 7.33
CA PRO A 411 4.65 -9.80 6.99
C PRO A 411 5.64 -10.88 7.47
N ARG A 412 6.82 -10.87 6.87
CA ARG A 412 7.86 -11.89 7.09
C ARG A 412 9.18 -11.19 7.39
N LEU A 413 9.87 -11.62 8.44
CA LEU A 413 11.18 -11.14 8.85
C LEU A 413 12.14 -12.32 8.95
N ARG A 414 13.43 -12.07 8.70
CA ARG A 414 14.51 -13.02 8.99
C ARG A 414 15.28 -12.53 10.20
N ALA A 415 15.48 -13.39 11.20
CA ALA A 415 16.51 -13.17 12.21
C ALA A 415 17.87 -13.60 11.62
N ASN A 416 18.90 -12.76 11.67
CA ASN A 416 20.25 -13.18 11.28
C ASN A 416 20.95 -13.88 12.44
N ARG A 417 21.73 -14.93 12.17
CA ARG A 417 22.53 -15.56 13.23
C ARG A 417 23.74 -14.70 13.58
N ILE A 418 24.18 -14.77 14.83
CA ILE A 418 25.45 -14.25 15.32
C ILE A 418 26.30 -15.40 15.87
N GLU A 419 27.62 -15.33 15.68
CA GLU A 419 28.54 -16.40 16.10
C GLU A 419 28.91 -16.31 17.60
N ALA A 420 28.80 -15.12 18.18
CA ALA A 420 29.09 -14.86 19.59
C ALA A 420 28.01 -13.95 20.20
N ASP A 421 27.63 -14.26 21.44
CA ASP A 421 26.78 -13.38 22.24
C ASP A 421 27.54 -12.13 22.67
N PHE A 422 26.82 -11.02 22.79
CA PHE A 422 27.33 -9.73 23.23
C PHE A 422 26.53 -9.16 24.40
N ASP A 423 27.16 -8.23 25.11
CA ASP A 423 26.51 -7.44 26.17
C ASP A 423 25.80 -6.22 25.60
N LEU A 424 24.64 -5.93 26.17
CA LEU A 424 23.77 -4.84 25.73
C LEU A 424 24.31 -3.51 26.26
N ASP A 425 24.42 -2.50 25.39
CA ASP A 425 24.87 -1.14 25.72
C ASP A 425 23.83 -0.06 25.39
N GLY A 426 22.71 -0.46 24.78
CA GLY A 426 21.61 0.38 24.34
C GLY A 426 21.79 0.96 22.94
N ARG A 427 22.84 0.61 22.18
CA ARG A 427 23.16 1.19 20.86
C ARG A 427 22.86 0.21 19.73
N LEU A 428 22.39 0.74 18.61
CA LEU A 428 21.99 -0.07 17.44
C LEU A 428 22.73 0.30 16.14
N ASP A 429 23.69 1.22 16.22
CA ASP A 429 24.44 1.71 15.07
C ASP A 429 25.69 0.84 14.78
N ASP A 430 26.19 0.14 15.79
CA ASP A 430 27.35 -0.76 15.72
C ASP A 430 26.97 -2.21 15.37
N ALA A 431 27.94 -2.97 14.85
CA ALA A 431 27.76 -4.40 14.59
C ALA A 431 27.46 -5.17 15.89
N PRO A 432 26.56 -6.17 15.88
CA PRO A 432 25.98 -6.84 14.70
C PRO A 432 24.70 -6.23 14.10
N TRP A 433 24.12 -5.17 14.70
CA TRP A 433 22.76 -4.72 14.38
C TRP A 433 22.50 -4.33 12.91
N PRO A 434 23.37 -3.55 12.22
CA PRO A 434 23.15 -3.18 10.81
C PRO A 434 23.08 -4.35 9.82
N SER A 435 23.49 -5.56 10.21
CA SER A 435 23.36 -6.75 9.36
C SER A 435 21.90 -7.18 9.13
N ALA A 436 21.03 -6.92 10.11
CA ALA A 436 19.63 -7.35 10.08
C ALA A 436 18.72 -6.34 9.37
N ALA A 437 17.81 -6.86 8.55
CA ALA A 437 16.79 -6.05 7.90
C ALA A 437 15.79 -5.49 8.95
N PRO A 438 15.36 -4.23 8.83
CA PRO A 438 14.42 -3.63 9.76
C PRO A 438 12.97 -4.07 9.48
N ALA A 439 12.25 -4.48 10.52
CA ALA A 439 10.79 -4.48 10.57
C ALA A 439 10.31 -3.06 10.94
N ARG A 440 9.57 -2.41 10.03
CA ARG A 440 9.04 -1.05 10.24
C ARG A 440 7.69 -1.10 10.95
N ILE A 441 7.61 -0.47 12.12
CA ILE A 441 6.46 -0.36 13.01
C ILE A 441 5.90 1.05 12.84
N GLU A 442 5.04 1.17 11.83
CA GLU A 442 4.64 2.46 11.26
C GLU A 442 3.13 2.58 10.99
N SER A 443 2.34 1.56 11.35
CA SER A 443 0.90 1.48 11.04
C SER A 443 0.06 1.30 12.30
N GLN A 444 -0.97 2.15 12.49
CA GLN A 444 -1.92 2.06 13.60
C GLN A 444 -2.60 0.68 13.64
N ILE A 445 -2.56 -0.01 14.78
CA ILE A 445 -3.02 -1.40 14.86
C ILE A 445 -4.51 -1.60 14.53
N ASN A 446 -5.34 -0.59 14.74
CA ASN A 446 -6.79 -0.65 14.55
C ASN A 446 -7.24 -0.36 13.10
N THR A 447 -6.50 0.46 12.37
CA THR A 447 -6.93 1.06 11.09
C THR A 447 -5.95 0.83 9.94
N GLY A 448 -4.70 0.46 10.23
CA GLY A 448 -3.63 0.39 9.23
C GLY A 448 -3.21 1.76 8.67
N ALA A 449 -3.66 2.87 9.28
CA ALA A 449 -3.21 4.21 8.91
C ALA A 449 -1.72 4.38 9.26
N ALA A 450 -0.94 4.96 8.35
CA ALA A 450 0.50 5.13 8.54
C ALA A 450 0.84 6.38 9.36
N ASN A 451 1.84 6.25 10.24
CA ASN A 451 2.42 7.31 11.06
C ASN A 451 3.94 7.37 10.84
N PRO A 452 4.42 7.85 9.67
CA PRO A 452 5.84 7.82 9.31
C PRO A 452 6.74 8.66 10.25
N GLU A 453 6.23 9.78 10.77
CA GLU A 453 6.96 10.70 11.67
C GLU A 453 7.54 10.04 12.93
N ILE A 454 6.89 8.97 13.41
CA ILE A 454 7.28 8.19 14.60
C ILE A 454 7.51 6.71 14.25
N ALA A 455 7.85 6.43 12.98
CA ALA A 455 8.12 5.08 12.50
C ALA A 455 9.28 4.45 13.28
N THR A 456 8.95 3.46 14.11
CA THR A 456 9.93 2.70 14.89
C THR A 456 10.45 1.55 14.04
N THR A 457 11.72 1.18 14.16
CA THR A 457 12.26 -0.04 13.52
C THR A 457 12.66 -1.07 14.57
N ALA A 458 12.23 -2.32 14.40
CA ALA A 458 12.79 -3.46 15.12
C ALA A 458 13.75 -4.25 14.22
N ARG A 459 14.89 -4.69 14.75
CA ARG A 459 15.80 -5.67 14.13
C ARG A 459 15.88 -6.90 15.02
N VAL A 460 16.07 -8.07 14.40
CA VAL A 460 16.14 -9.35 15.13
C VAL A 460 17.42 -10.10 14.77
N LEU A 461 18.14 -10.54 15.79
CA LEU A 461 19.31 -11.40 15.69
C LEU A 461 19.09 -12.64 16.57
N TRP A 462 19.86 -13.70 16.37
CA TRP A 462 19.79 -14.89 17.22
C TRP A 462 21.15 -15.60 17.34
N SER A 463 21.38 -16.22 18.49
CA SER A 463 22.49 -17.14 18.75
C SER A 463 21.95 -18.49 19.20
N ASP A 464 22.81 -19.46 19.49
CA ASP A 464 22.38 -20.76 20.02
C ASP A 464 21.78 -20.66 21.45
N GLN A 465 21.90 -19.50 22.11
CA GLN A 465 21.41 -19.24 23.47
C GLN A 465 20.27 -18.22 23.55
N PHE A 466 20.27 -17.18 22.70
CA PHE A 466 19.37 -16.03 22.85
C PHE A 466 18.70 -15.59 21.54
N LEU A 467 17.48 -15.07 21.67
CA LEU A 467 16.85 -14.19 20.69
C LEU A 467 17.14 -12.73 21.10
N TYR A 468 17.59 -11.93 20.15
CA TYR A 468 17.91 -10.52 20.34
C TYR A 468 16.94 -9.64 19.55
N ILE A 469 16.39 -8.60 20.17
CA ILE A 469 15.47 -7.65 19.52
C ILE A 469 15.94 -6.22 19.81
N GLY A 470 16.25 -5.46 18.77
CA GLY A 470 16.74 -4.09 18.87
C GLY A 470 15.75 -3.10 18.26
N TYR A 471 15.24 -2.17 19.07
CA TYR A 471 14.29 -1.12 18.66
C TYR A 471 14.95 0.24 18.55
N ARG A 472 14.70 0.96 17.45
CA ARG A 472 15.05 2.38 17.26
C ARG A 472 13.76 3.17 17.08
N SER A 473 13.48 4.09 18.01
CA SER A 473 12.20 4.78 18.16
C SER A 473 12.38 6.29 18.16
N PRO A 474 12.03 7.00 17.06
CA PRO A 474 11.89 8.46 17.09
C PRO A 474 10.83 8.89 18.11
N TYR A 475 10.97 10.10 18.66
CA TYR A 475 9.99 10.70 19.55
C TYR A 475 9.99 12.24 19.44
N THR A 476 8.89 12.90 19.80
CA THR A 476 8.87 14.36 20.00
C THR A 476 8.89 14.68 21.50
N GLU A 477 8.01 14.00 22.24
CA GLU A 477 7.87 13.97 23.69
C GLU A 477 7.89 12.49 24.15
N LEU A 478 8.51 12.20 25.30
CA LEU A 478 8.47 10.88 25.93
C LEU A 478 7.54 10.93 27.14
N THR A 479 6.49 10.12 27.12
CA THR A 479 5.66 9.93 28.31
C THR A 479 6.20 8.75 29.11
N VAL A 480 6.66 8.99 30.34
CA VAL A 480 7.26 7.95 31.19
C VAL A 480 6.57 7.88 32.56
N PHE A 481 6.92 6.87 33.37
CA PHE A 481 6.55 6.82 34.78
C PHE A 481 7.60 7.56 35.62
N GLU A 482 7.15 8.34 36.59
CA GLU A 482 8.03 9.06 37.52
C GLU A 482 7.61 8.76 38.97
N PRO A 483 8.53 8.35 39.85
CA PRO A 483 9.91 7.94 39.55
C PRO A 483 9.97 6.60 38.77
N PRO A 484 11.03 6.38 37.96
CA PRO A 484 11.27 5.08 37.33
C PRO A 484 11.64 4.02 38.36
N LEU A 485 11.19 2.79 38.13
CA LEU A 485 11.45 1.61 38.94
C LEU A 485 12.86 1.11 38.65
N LYS A 486 13.71 1.05 39.68
CA LYS A 486 15.12 0.64 39.54
C LYS A 486 15.34 -0.88 39.50
N THR A 487 14.37 -1.66 39.99
CA THR A 487 14.50 -3.11 40.19
C THR A 487 13.14 -3.80 40.10
N GLY A 488 13.08 -4.97 39.47
CA GLY A 488 11.83 -5.68 39.21
C GLY A 488 11.14 -5.20 37.95
N GLU A 489 9.86 -5.54 37.81
CA GLU A 489 9.07 -5.32 36.59
C GLU A 489 7.88 -4.40 36.87
N ARG A 490 7.54 -3.54 35.90
CA ARG A 490 6.41 -2.62 36.02
C ARG A 490 5.21 -3.16 35.27
N ARG A 491 4.15 -3.47 36.00
CA ARG A 491 2.82 -3.77 35.43
C ARG A 491 2.22 -2.51 34.80
N GLY A 492 1.67 -2.64 33.59
CA GLY A 492 1.00 -1.54 32.91
C GLY A 492 1.92 -0.58 32.15
N LEU A 493 3.05 -1.05 31.62
CA LEU A 493 4.00 -0.21 30.87
C LEU A 493 3.35 0.40 29.61
N TRP A 494 2.50 -0.35 28.90
CA TRP A 494 1.59 0.09 27.81
C TRP A 494 0.78 1.39 28.05
N ASN A 495 0.66 1.88 29.29
CA ASN A 495 0.04 3.17 29.60
C ASN A 495 0.93 4.39 29.29
N LYS A 496 2.20 4.16 28.96
CA LYS A 496 3.26 5.14 28.69
C LYS A 496 3.96 4.80 27.36
N ASP A 497 5.06 5.48 27.05
CA ASP A 497 5.92 5.11 25.93
C ASP A 497 6.57 3.75 26.19
N VAL A 498 6.32 2.79 25.28
CA VAL A 498 6.85 1.42 25.36
C VAL A 498 7.03 0.84 23.95
N VAL A 499 7.96 -0.11 23.81
CA VAL A 499 8.02 -1.04 22.67
C VAL A 499 7.75 -2.46 23.16
N GLU A 500 7.00 -3.23 22.36
CA GLU A 500 6.49 -4.53 22.77
C GLU A 500 6.79 -5.60 21.70
N ALA A 501 7.38 -6.73 22.09
CA ALA A 501 7.55 -7.90 21.22
C ALA A 501 6.66 -9.07 21.68
N PHE A 502 5.88 -9.63 20.77
CA PHE A 502 4.97 -10.75 21.02
C PHE A 502 5.47 -11.98 20.25
N VAL A 503 5.87 -13.05 20.94
CA VAL A 503 6.56 -14.22 20.37
C VAL A 503 5.77 -15.51 20.62
N GLY A 504 5.19 -16.09 19.57
CA GLY A 504 4.52 -17.39 19.58
C GLY A 504 5.39 -18.46 18.95
N THR A 505 5.77 -19.47 19.73
CA THR A 505 6.70 -20.53 19.35
C THR A 505 6.02 -21.86 18.99
N ASP A 506 4.84 -22.13 19.56
CA ASP A 506 4.06 -23.34 19.30
C ASP A 506 3.29 -23.23 17.96
N PRO A 507 3.57 -24.09 16.96
CA PRO A 507 2.87 -24.08 15.68
C PRO A 507 1.45 -24.68 15.76
N TYR A 508 1.13 -25.43 16.82
CA TYR A 508 -0.16 -26.07 17.05
C TYR A 508 -1.08 -25.22 17.94
N ASN A 509 -0.52 -24.48 18.90
CA ASN A 509 -1.26 -23.56 19.77
C ASN A 509 -0.91 -22.09 19.47
N SER A 510 -1.42 -21.56 18.35
CA SER A 510 -1.21 -20.14 17.98
C SER A 510 -1.71 -19.12 19.02
N THR A 511 -2.53 -19.53 20.00
CA THR A 511 -3.04 -18.69 21.10
C THR A 511 -2.16 -18.70 22.35
N HIS A 512 -1.09 -19.50 22.37
CA HIS A 512 0.00 -19.41 23.36
C HIS A 512 1.16 -18.60 22.79
N TYR A 513 1.57 -17.57 23.50
CA TYR A 513 2.72 -16.72 23.16
C TYR A 513 3.27 -16.03 24.40
N THR A 514 4.47 -15.47 24.26
CA THR A 514 5.12 -14.63 25.27
C THR A 514 5.13 -13.18 24.80
N GLU A 515 5.20 -12.24 25.74
CA GLU A 515 5.13 -10.80 25.50
C GLU A 515 6.22 -10.10 26.31
N TYR A 516 6.89 -9.13 25.70
CA TYR A 516 8.08 -8.45 26.22
C TYR A 516 7.96 -6.94 26.02
N GLU A 517 7.88 -6.19 27.11
CA GLU A 517 7.75 -4.73 27.10
C GLU A 517 9.03 -4.07 27.62
N VAL A 518 9.49 -3.00 26.96
CA VAL A 518 10.57 -2.12 27.44
C VAL A 518 10.22 -0.65 27.18
N ALA A 519 10.29 0.17 28.23
CA ALA A 519 10.08 1.62 28.17
C ALA A 519 11.42 2.39 28.06
N PRO A 520 11.42 3.67 27.60
CA PRO A 520 12.63 4.49 27.46
C PRO A 520 13.47 4.63 28.74
N THR A 521 12.85 4.42 29.91
CA THR A 521 13.46 4.46 31.25
C THR A 521 14.25 3.20 31.61
N GLY A 522 14.27 2.17 30.75
CA GLY A 522 14.84 0.85 31.04
C GLY A 522 13.91 -0.05 31.87
N GLU A 523 12.73 0.44 32.21
CA GLU A 523 11.69 -0.33 32.89
C GLU A 523 11.09 -1.36 31.93
N LYS A 524 10.80 -2.56 32.45
CA LYS A 524 10.44 -3.71 31.63
C LYS A 524 9.36 -4.58 32.27
N LEU A 525 8.77 -5.46 31.47
CA LEU A 525 7.85 -6.53 31.87
C LEU A 525 7.98 -7.69 30.88
N ASP A 526 7.87 -8.94 31.34
CA ASP A 526 7.54 -10.07 30.46
C ASP A 526 6.29 -10.81 30.96
N LEU A 527 5.61 -11.49 30.03
CA LEU A 527 4.36 -12.19 30.26
C LEU A 527 4.31 -13.51 29.48
N ASN A 528 3.70 -14.52 30.09
CA ASN A 528 3.31 -15.75 29.41
C ASN A 528 1.79 -15.75 29.20
N ILE A 529 1.35 -15.70 27.95
CA ILE A 529 -0.05 -15.53 27.57
C ILE A 529 -0.59 -16.83 27.00
N THR A 530 -1.57 -17.41 27.68
CA THR A 530 -2.28 -18.63 27.25
C THR A 530 -3.78 -18.34 27.08
N PRO A 531 -4.58 -19.26 26.51
CA PRO A 531 -6.03 -19.07 26.40
C PRO A 531 -6.77 -18.89 27.74
N THR A 532 -6.21 -19.41 28.83
CA THR A 532 -6.86 -19.49 30.16
C THR A 532 -6.16 -18.65 31.24
N ASP A 533 -4.94 -18.19 30.99
CA ASP A 533 -4.11 -17.50 31.97
C ASP A 533 -3.20 -16.44 31.30
N LYS A 534 -3.04 -15.31 31.98
CA LYS A 534 -2.08 -14.23 31.68
C LYS A 534 -1.19 -14.05 32.91
N SER A 535 -0.30 -15.00 33.16
CA SER A 535 0.49 -15.00 34.39
C SER A 535 1.45 -13.81 34.42
N LEU A 536 1.19 -12.91 35.37
CA LEU A 536 2.06 -11.78 35.74
C LEU A 536 3.18 -12.20 36.73
N GLU A 537 3.41 -13.51 36.89
CA GLU A 537 4.41 -14.10 37.81
C GLU A 537 5.44 -14.98 37.08
N TRP A 538 5.20 -15.29 35.80
CA TRP A 538 6.22 -15.90 34.95
C TRP A 538 7.39 -14.95 34.75
N ASN A 539 8.59 -15.49 34.57
CA ASN A 539 9.77 -14.69 34.24
C ASN A 539 10.68 -15.47 33.29
N SER A 540 11.03 -14.87 32.15
CA SER A 540 11.94 -15.45 31.17
C SER A 540 13.42 -15.32 31.54
N GLY A 541 13.74 -14.39 32.45
CA GLY A 541 15.10 -13.95 32.74
C GLY A 541 15.68 -12.97 31.72
N PHE A 542 14.89 -12.46 30.76
CA PHE A 542 15.38 -11.53 29.73
C PHE A 542 16.07 -10.29 30.30
N LYS A 543 17.05 -9.79 29.56
CA LYS A 543 17.75 -8.53 29.85
C LYS A 543 17.35 -7.48 28.82
N ALA A 544 17.34 -6.23 29.26
CA ALA A 544 17.15 -5.10 28.39
C ALA A 544 18.03 -3.93 28.83
N VAL A 545 18.50 -3.15 27.86
CA VAL A 545 19.23 -1.89 28.07
C VAL A 545 18.65 -0.87 27.10
N THR A 546 18.58 0.40 27.53
CA THR A 546 18.00 1.49 26.76
C THR A 546 18.93 2.69 26.73
N HIS A 547 18.88 3.44 25.62
CA HIS A 547 19.57 4.71 25.49
C HIS A 547 18.58 5.78 24.98
N ILE A 548 18.72 7.02 25.44
CA ILE A 548 17.92 8.16 24.97
C ILE A 548 18.89 9.22 24.43
N ASP A 549 18.93 9.34 23.10
CA ASP A 549 19.54 10.46 22.42
C ASP A 549 18.56 11.63 22.42
N ARG A 550 18.86 12.66 23.22
CA ARG A 550 18.03 13.87 23.36
C ARG A 550 18.27 14.89 22.23
N GLU A 551 19.39 14.79 21.52
CA GLU A 551 19.77 15.67 20.42
C GLU A 551 19.10 15.19 19.13
N GLN A 552 19.28 13.92 18.78
CA GLN A 552 18.63 13.30 17.61
C GLN A 552 17.16 12.91 17.85
N LYS A 553 16.64 13.06 19.07
CA LYS A 553 15.26 12.74 19.46
C LYS A 553 14.86 11.30 19.15
N ILE A 554 15.75 10.38 19.50
CA ILE A 554 15.59 8.94 19.33
C ILE A 554 15.86 8.26 20.67
N TRP A 555 15.08 7.25 20.98
CA TRP A 555 15.44 6.30 22.02
C TRP A 555 15.56 4.90 21.42
N THR A 556 16.41 4.09 22.02
CA THR A 556 16.71 2.74 21.61
C THR A 556 16.52 1.78 22.76
N ALA A 557 16.14 0.54 22.44
CA ALA A 557 16.04 -0.56 23.38
C ALA A 557 16.62 -1.82 22.77
N GLU A 558 17.52 -2.47 23.48
CA GLU A 558 17.96 -3.82 23.19
C GLU A 558 17.30 -4.80 24.15
N MET A 559 16.90 -5.97 23.65
CA MET A 559 16.39 -7.09 24.42
C MET A 559 17.24 -8.34 24.14
N ARG A 560 17.65 -9.08 25.18
CA ARG A 560 18.29 -10.40 25.11
C ARG A 560 17.43 -11.42 25.85
N ILE A 561 16.74 -12.27 25.10
CA ILE A 561 15.72 -13.22 25.59
C ILE A 561 16.27 -14.65 25.50
N PRO A 562 16.34 -15.44 26.59
CA PRO A 562 16.81 -16.82 26.51
C PRO A 562 15.90 -17.70 25.65
N LEU A 563 16.47 -18.42 24.66
CA LEU A 563 15.67 -19.31 23.79
C LEU A 563 14.97 -20.40 24.59
N LYS A 564 15.62 -20.91 25.64
CA LYS A 564 15.07 -21.92 26.58
C LYS A 564 13.82 -21.47 27.35
N SER A 565 13.54 -20.16 27.44
CA SER A 565 12.28 -19.66 28.02
C SER A 565 11.16 -19.51 26.98
N LEU A 566 11.51 -19.40 25.70
CA LEU A 566 10.56 -19.26 24.60
C LEU A 566 10.06 -20.61 24.08
N SER A 567 10.92 -21.63 24.09
CA SER A 567 10.63 -22.95 23.55
C SER A 567 11.47 -24.04 24.24
N PRO A 568 10.92 -25.25 24.49
CA PRO A 568 11.72 -26.38 24.93
C PRO A 568 12.64 -26.90 23.83
N GLU A 569 12.27 -26.71 22.56
CA GLU A 569 13.08 -27.05 21.38
C GLU A 569 13.87 -25.82 20.92
N GLN A 570 15.18 -25.98 20.70
CA GLN A 570 16.00 -24.91 20.12
C GLN A 570 15.61 -24.68 18.65
N PRO A 571 15.44 -23.42 18.20
CA PRO A 571 15.21 -23.12 16.80
C PRO A 571 16.45 -23.46 15.97
N GLY A 572 16.26 -24.20 14.89
CA GLY A 572 17.28 -24.41 13.86
C GLY A 572 17.19 -23.37 12.76
N GLN A 573 18.17 -23.37 11.85
CA GLN A 573 18.04 -22.61 10.61
C GLN A 573 16.75 -23.02 9.86
N LYS A 574 16.01 -22.04 9.37
CA LYS A 574 14.68 -22.15 8.74
C LYS A 574 13.51 -22.48 9.67
N THR A 575 13.71 -22.64 11.00
CA THR A 575 12.59 -22.62 11.94
C THR A 575 11.76 -21.35 11.75
N VAL A 576 10.44 -21.47 11.84
CA VAL A 576 9.50 -20.34 11.68
C VAL A 576 8.68 -20.17 12.95
N TRP A 577 8.82 -19.02 13.59
CA TRP A 577 7.98 -18.60 14.71
C TRP A 577 7.01 -17.50 14.29
N ARG A 578 6.01 -17.25 15.14
CA ARG A 578 5.06 -16.16 15.00
C ARG A 578 5.55 -14.98 15.82
N ILE A 579 5.65 -13.79 15.22
CA ILE A 579 6.11 -12.59 15.93
C ILE A 579 5.32 -11.35 15.55
N ASN A 580 5.10 -10.44 16.50
CA ASN A 580 4.74 -9.07 16.17
C ASN A 580 5.52 -8.08 17.03
N PHE A 581 5.63 -6.85 16.54
CA PHE A 581 6.32 -5.76 17.22
C PHE A 581 5.39 -4.55 17.27
N TYR A 582 5.37 -3.87 18.41
CA TYR A 582 4.51 -2.72 18.65
C TYR A 582 5.27 -1.53 19.24
N ARG A 583 4.70 -0.34 19.06
CA ARG A 583 5.16 0.93 19.63
C ARG A 583 3.95 1.67 20.18
N HIS A 584 3.99 1.95 21.47
CA HIS A 584 3.08 2.90 22.12
C HIS A 584 3.77 4.25 22.20
N ASP A 585 3.12 5.29 21.68
CA ASP A 585 3.50 6.68 21.84
C ASP A 585 2.24 7.41 22.32
N ARG A 586 2.24 7.87 23.57
CA ARG A 586 1.05 8.47 24.18
C ARG A 586 0.85 9.93 23.78
N ALA A 587 1.94 10.64 23.49
CA ALA A 587 1.90 12.04 23.07
C ALA A 587 1.11 12.19 21.76
N HIS A 588 1.37 11.31 20.79
CA HIS A 588 0.66 11.28 19.50
C HIS A 588 -0.58 10.37 19.50
N ARG A 589 -0.93 9.76 20.65
CA ARG A 589 -2.02 8.75 20.79
C ARG A 589 -1.88 7.59 19.81
N ALA A 590 -0.65 7.17 19.51
CA ALA A 590 -0.36 6.16 18.52
C ALA A 590 -0.10 4.79 19.17
N PHE A 591 -0.74 3.77 18.61
CA PHE A 591 -0.47 2.37 18.91
C PHE A 591 -0.15 1.71 17.57
N LEU A 592 1.14 1.65 17.26
CA LEU A 592 1.66 1.17 15.98
C LEU A 592 2.05 -0.30 16.08
N GLY A 593 1.88 -1.04 14.99
CA GLY A 593 2.33 -2.42 14.85
C GLY A 593 3.04 -2.67 13.52
N TRP A 594 3.98 -3.61 13.52
CA TRP A 594 4.58 -4.14 12.28
C TRP A 594 3.55 -4.90 11.44
N SER A 595 2.69 -5.68 12.10
CA SER A 595 1.49 -6.30 11.51
C SER A 595 0.23 -5.79 12.22
N PRO A 596 -0.50 -4.81 11.67
CA PRO A 596 -1.72 -4.29 12.27
C PRO A 596 -2.81 -5.36 12.41
N THR A 597 -3.53 -5.33 13.54
CA THR A 597 -4.52 -6.36 13.88
C THR A 597 -5.90 -6.10 13.29
N ALA A 598 -6.19 -4.85 12.94
CA ALA A 598 -7.49 -4.31 12.52
C ALA A 598 -8.63 -4.43 13.58
N THR A 599 -8.25 -4.67 14.84
CA THR A 599 -9.18 -4.88 15.98
C THR A 599 -8.90 -3.96 17.18
N GLY A 600 -7.80 -3.20 17.16
CA GLY A 600 -7.43 -2.31 18.26
C GLY A 600 -6.83 -3.01 19.50
N SER A 601 -6.61 -4.33 19.42
CA SER A 601 -5.90 -5.12 20.42
C SER A 601 -4.65 -5.75 19.80
N ALA A 602 -3.51 -5.67 20.50
CA ALA A 602 -2.29 -6.41 20.14
C ALA A 602 -2.44 -7.93 20.34
N HIS A 603 -3.30 -8.37 21.26
CA HIS A 603 -3.57 -9.79 21.55
C HIS A 603 -4.41 -10.47 20.43
N THR A 604 -3.95 -10.42 19.18
CA THR A 604 -4.59 -11.07 18.01
C THR A 604 -3.55 -11.96 17.30
N PRO A 605 -3.22 -13.17 17.80
CA PRO A 605 -2.08 -13.95 17.31
C PRO A 605 -2.18 -14.42 15.84
N ALA A 606 -3.41 -14.57 15.34
CA ALA A 606 -3.68 -14.78 13.91
C ALA A 606 -3.05 -13.69 13.01
N LYS A 607 -2.83 -12.49 13.55
CA LYS A 607 -2.22 -11.33 12.88
C LYS A 607 -0.71 -11.18 13.11
N PHE A 608 -0.06 -12.03 13.90
CA PHE A 608 1.41 -11.99 14.02
C PHE A 608 2.06 -12.33 12.66
N GLY A 609 3.17 -11.67 12.35
CA GLY A 609 4.01 -12.00 11.21
C GLY A 609 4.79 -13.31 11.42
N HIS A 610 5.64 -13.64 10.46
CA HIS A 610 6.52 -14.81 10.52
C HIS A 610 7.97 -14.40 10.72
N LEU A 611 8.62 -14.93 11.77
CA LEU A 611 10.06 -14.85 11.96
C LEU A 611 10.70 -16.13 11.44
N THR A 612 11.54 -16.06 10.41
CA THR A 612 12.37 -17.20 9.99
C THR A 612 13.78 -17.04 10.55
N PHE A 613 14.28 -18.08 11.23
CA PHE A 613 15.65 -18.15 11.71
C PHE A 613 16.60 -18.32 10.51
N GLY A 614 17.38 -17.28 10.23
CA GLY A 614 18.33 -17.22 9.13
C GLY A 614 19.64 -17.95 9.44
N PRO A 615 20.51 -18.12 8.42
CA PRO A 615 21.87 -18.64 8.63
C PRO A 615 22.72 -17.70 9.50
#